data_AF-A0A4S2GWU2-F1
#
_entry.id   AF-A0A4S2GWU2-F1
#
_cell.length_a   1.000
_cell.length_b   1.000
_cell.length_c   1.000
_cell.angle_alpha   90.00
_cell.angle_beta   90.00
_cell.angle_gamma   90.00
#
_symmetry.space_group_name_H-M   'P 1'
#
loop_
_entity.id
_entity.type
_entity.pdbx_description
1 polymer ?
#
loop_
_entity_poly.entity_id
_entity_poly.type
_entity_poly.pdbx_seq_one_letter_code
_entity_poly.pdbx_strand_id
1 'polypeptide(L)' 'MEKYKESDVELMSLLLKLQEGTSPIRMSIGFTDNDRIVRQGIVLYQAAPKVIETLIEHGYTCDLTEHGMRVYKLDVR' A
#
# COMPACT_ATOMS: atom_id res chain seq x y z
N MET A 1 6.90 11.35 -16.14
CA MET A 1 6.15 10.78 -15.02
C MET A 1 6.76 9.42 -14.73
N GLU A 2 7.21 9.17 -13.50
CA GLU A 2 7.60 7.80 -13.10
C GLU A 2 6.40 6.87 -13.27
N LYS A 3 6.64 5.59 -13.50
CA LYS A 3 5.58 4.58 -13.61
C LYS A 3 5.55 3.78 -12.33
N TYR A 4 4.35 3.40 -11.90
CA TYR A 4 4.18 2.39 -10.87
C TYR A 4 4.94 1.12 -11.26
N LYS A 5 5.62 0.53 -10.28
CA LYS A 5 6.38 -0.70 -10.47
C LYS A 5 5.43 -1.88 -10.61
N GLU A 6 5.94 -2.98 -11.14
CA GLU A 6 5.19 -4.25 -11.20
C GLU A 6 4.73 -4.69 -9.81
N SER A 7 5.57 -4.52 -8.78
CA SER A 7 5.21 -4.77 -7.38
C SER A 7 4.00 -3.97 -6.90
N ASP A 8 3.81 -2.75 -7.42
CA ASP A 8 2.66 -1.91 -7.04
C ASP A 8 1.38 -2.44 -7.71
N VAL A 9 1.49 -2.95 -8.94
CA VAL A 9 0.36 -3.57 -9.67
C VAL A 9 -0.04 -4.89 -8.99
N GLU A 10 0.94 -5.70 -8.57
CA GLU A 10 0.71 -6.90 -7.77
C GLU A 10 0.00 -6.56 -6.46
N LEU A 11 0.47 -5.53 -5.75
CA LEU A 11 -0.12 -5.07 -4.51
C LEU A 11 -1.59 -4.65 -4.71
N MET A 12 -1.87 -3.83 -5.72
CA MET A 12 -3.24 -3.42 -6.05
C MET A 12 -4.13 -4.63 -6.34
N SER A 13 -3.62 -5.61 -7.10
CA SER A 13 -4.37 -6.83 -7.43
C SER A 13 -4.69 -7.66 -6.17
N LEU A 14 -3.75 -7.73 -5.22
CA LEU A 14 -3.97 -8.41 -3.94
C LEU A 14 -5.00 -7.66 -3.07
N LEU A 15 -4.88 -6.34 -2.95
CA LEU A 15 -5.81 -5.51 -2.18
C LEU A 15 -7.24 -5.62 -2.72
N LEU A 16 -7.42 -5.63 -4.04
CA LEU A 16 -8.73 -5.83 -4.67
C LEU A 16 -9.35 -7.16 -4.28
N LYS A 17 -8.59 -8.27 -4.35
CA LYS A 17 -9.07 -9.60 -3.93
C LYS A 17 -9.42 -9.62 -2.45
N LEU A 18 -8.61 -9.00 -1.60
CA LEU A 18 -8.86 -8.95 -0.15
C LEU A 18 -10.12 -8.15 0.18
N GLN A 19 -10.42 -7.09 -0.57
CA GLN A 19 -11.60 -6.27 -0.34
C GLN A 19 -12.91 -7.05 -0.58
N GLU A 20 -12.91 -8.09 -1.42
CA GLU A 20 -14.10 -8.93 -1.65
C GLU A 20 -14.51 -9.74 -0.40
N GLY A 21 -13.55 -10.06 0.47
CA GLY A 21 -13.74 -10.90 1.65
C GLY A 21 -13.52 -10.19 2.99
N THR A 22 -13.32 -8.88 2.99
CA THR A 22 -13.03 -8.09 4.21
C THR A 22 -13.81 -6.77 4.23
N SER A 23 -13.70 -6.02 5.33
CA SER A 23 -14.26 -4.66 5.39
C SER A 23 -13.62 -3.76 4.32
N PRO A 24 -14.33 -2.73 3.83
CA PRO A 24 -13.80 -1.82 2.82
C PRO A 24 -12.40 -1.29 3.16
N ILE A 25 -11.52 -1.30 2.15
CA ILE A 25 -10.17 -0.74 2.26
C ILE A 25 -10.24 0.70 1.79
N ARG A 26 -9.89 1.65 2.67
CA ARG A 26 -9.74 3.06 2.31
C ARG A 26 -8.27 3.35 2.07
N MET A 27 -7.94 3.82 0.87
CA MET A 27 -6.55 4.00 0.45
C MET A 27 -6.36 5.16 -0.53
N SER A 28 -5.13 5.58 -0.74
CA SER A 28 -4.71 6.47 -1.83
C SER A 28 -3.67 5.79 -2.74
N ILE A 29 -3.69 6.23 -4.00
CA ILE A 29 -2.68 5.91 -5.01
C ILE A 29 -1.89 7.20 -5.23
N GLY A 30 -0.70 7.25 -4.63
CA GLY A 30 0.10 8.44 -4.43
C GLY A 30 -0.08 9.03 -3.03
N PHE A 31 0.93 9.75 -2.57
CA PHE A 31 0.90 10.48 -1.31
C PHE A 31 1.74 11.75 -1.42
N THR A 32 1.53 12.67 -0.50
CA THR A 32 2.35 13.87 -0.37
C THR A 32 3.40 13.62 0.71
N ASP A 33 4.67 13.87 0.40
CA ASP A 33 5.74 13.80 1.41
C ASP A 33 5.84 15.10 2.24
N ASN A 34 6.75 15.12 3.21
CA ASN A 34 6.95 16.25 4.12
C ASN A 34 7.33 17.55 3.37
N ASP A 35 7.92 17.44 2.19
CA ASP A 35 8.30 18.56 1.32
C ASP A 35 7.13 19.04 0.44
N ARG A 36 5.92 18.50 0.67
CA ARG A 36 4.71 18.76 -0.09
C ARG A 36 4.80 18.33 -1.55
N ILE A 37 5.67 17.37 -1.85
CA ILE A 37 5.84 16.81 -3.18
C ILE A 37 4.95 15.58 -3.32
N VAL A 38 4.22 15.50 -4.43
CA VAL A 38 3.45 14.31 -4.78
C VAL A 38 4.39 13.19 -5.18
N ARG A 39 4.34 12.08 -4.44
CA ARG A 39 5.12 10.86 -4.64
C ARG A 39 4.21 9.71 -5.03
N GLN A 40 4.78 8.75 -5.75
CA GLN A 40 4.12 7.48 -6.03
C GLN A 40 4.22 6.55 -4.83
N GLY A 41 3.15 5.80 -4.59
CA GLY A 41 3.09 4.81 -3.53
C GLY A 41 1.64 4.47 -3.22
N ILE A 42 1.45 3.42 -2.43
CA ILE A 42 0.13 3.00 -1.98
C ILE A 42 0.05 3.24 -0.49
N VAL A 43 -0.96 3.99 -0.05
CA VAL A 43 -1.17 4.32 1.37
C VAL A 43 -2.55 3.85 1.80
N LEU A 44 -2.60 3.04 2.85
CA LEU A 44 -3.83 2.58 3.48
C LEU A 44 -4.18 3.49 4.66
N TYR A 45 -5.42 3.97 4.69
CA TYR A 45 -5.99 4.73 5.80
C TYR A 45 -6.81 3.82 6.72
N GLN A 46 -7.49 2.84 6.13
CA GLN A 46 -8.34 1.89 6.85
C GLN A 46 -8.28 0.54 6.12
N ALA A 47 -8.03 -0.52 6.86
CA ALA A 47 -8.09 -1.90 6.38
C ALA A 47 -8.40 -2.83 7.55
N ALA A 48 -8.99 -4.00 7.27
CA ALA A 48 -9.17 -5.02 8.31
C ALA A 48 -7.79 -5.54 8.78
N PRO A 49 -7.63 -6.00 10.03
CA PRO A 49 -6.38 -6.59 10.52
C PRO A 49 -5.86 -7.71 9.62
N LYS A 50 -6.76 -8.57 9.13
CA LYS A 50 -6.45 -9.65 8.18
C LYS A 50 -5.76 -9.16 6.90
N VAL A 51 -6.12 -7.96 6.41
CA VAL A 51 -5.46 -7.38 5.21
C VAL A 51 -4.00 -7.11 5.53
N ILE A 52 -3.70 -6.50 6.69
CA ILE A 52 -2.34 -6.18 7.09
C ILE A 52 -1.52 -7.45 7.34
N GLU A 53 -2.10 -8.44 8.01
CA GLU A 53 -1.48 -9.76 8.21
C GLU A 53 -1.11 -10.40 6.87
N THR A 54 -2.05 -10.46 5.93
CA THR A 54 -1.80 -11.04 4.60
C THR A 54 -0.74 -10.25 3.82
N LEU A 55 -0.71 -8.91 3.93
CA LEU A 55 0.33 -8.10 3.29
C LEU A 55 1.73 -8.45 3.82
N ILE A 56 1.88 -8.58 5.14
CA ILE A 56 3.14 -8.97 5.77
C ILE A 56 3.54 -10.39 5.34
N GLU A 57 2.60 -11.33 5.31
CA GLU A 57 2.83 -12.71 4.83
C GLU A 57 3.30 -12.75 3.36
N HIS A 58 2.84 -11.81 2.54
CA HIS A 58 3.26 -11.67 1.13
C HIS A 58 4.55 -10.84 0.96
N GLY A 59 5.23 -10.51 2.06
CA GLY A 59 6.53 -9.82 2.05
C GLY A 59 6.44 -8.32 1.81
N TYR A 60 5.26 -7.69 1.96
CA TYR A 60 5.14 -6.24 1.92
C TYR A 60 5.59 -5.63 3.25
N THR A 61 6.30 -4.52 3.15
CA THR A 61 6.57 -3.62 4.27
C THR A 61 5.36 -2.71 4.48
N CYS A 62 4.89 -2.63 5.72
CA CYS A 62 3.82 -1.75 6.15
C CYS A 62 4.40 -0.69 7.09
N ASP A 63 4.66 0.50 6.56
CA ASP A 63 5.30 1.62 7.26
C ASP A 63 4.25 2.65 7.70
N LEU A 64 4.11 2.87 9.00
CA LEU A 64 3.11 3.81 9.54
C LEU A 64 3.67 5.23 9.55
N THR A 65 3.03 6.11 8.78
CA THR A 65 3.39 7.52 8.66
C THR A 65 2.27 8.42 9.19
N GLU A 66 2.53 9.73 9.32
CA GLU A 66 1.49 10.72 9.67
C GLU A 66 0.37 10.82 8.61
N HIS A 67 0.62 10.33 7.40
CA HIS A 67 -0.33 10.31 6.30
C HIS A 67 -1.04 8.97 6.13
N GLY A 68 -0.82 7.99 7.01
CA GLY A 68 -1.37 6.65 6.92
C GLY A 68 -0.29 5.58 6.72
N MET A 69 -0.71 4.36 6.45
CA MET A 69 0.19 3.21 6.33
C MET A 69 0.65 3.03 4.89
N ARG A 70 1.92 3.32 4.62
CA ARG A 70 2.53 3.09 3.32
C ARG A 70 2.84 1.61 3.16
N VAL A 71 2.49 1.06 2.00
CA VAL A 71 2.70 -0.36 1.69
C VAL A 71 3.56 -0.50 0.44
N TYR A 72 4.66 -1.25 0.54
CA TYR A 72 5.62 -1.45 -0.56
C TYR A 72 6.48 -2.70 -0.35
N LYS A 73 7.07 -3.26 -1.41
CA LYS A 73 8.13 -4.27 -1.28
C LYS A 73 9.50 -3.59 -1.20
N LEU A 74 10.38 -4.13 -0.37
CA LEU A 74 11.80 -3.78 -0.40
C LEU A 74 12.44 -4.50 -1.59
N ASP A 75 12.86 -3.75 -2.60
CA ASP A 75 13.77 -4.28 -3.62
C ASP A 75 15.15 -4.44 -2.97
N VAL A 76 15.47 -5.65 -2.50
CA VAL A 76 16.85 -5.99 -2.14
C VAL A 76 17.62 -6.14 -3.46
N ARG A 77 18.37 -5.10 -3.81
CA ARG A 77 19.38 -5.20 -4.88
C ARG A 77 20.61 -5.95 -4.39
#